data_AF-A0A7J7CS73-F1
#
_entry.id   AF-A0A7J7CS73-F1
#
_cell.length_a   1.000
_cell.length_b   1.000
_cell.length_c   1.000
_cell.angle_alpha   90.00
_cell.angle_beta   90.00
_cell.angle_gamma   90.00
#
_symmetry.space_group_name_H-M   'P 1'
#
loop_
_entity.id
_entity.type
_entity.pdbx_description
1 polymer ?
#
loop_
_entity_poly.entity_id
_entity_poly.type
_entity_poly.pdbx_seq_one_letter_code
_entity_poly.pdbx_strand_id
1 'polypeptide(L)'
;MEETKTTIVNRLLALKLKSGKTYSEIAEETGLTNVYAAQLLRRQAQLKPDTAKKLEAALPGLSKELLEEMMKPPMRSYDPNLIQDPAIYRLNEAVMHFGESIKEIINEDFGDGIMSAIDFYCSVDKVKGIDGKDRVVLTFDGKYLPHTEQRDLRSIKIDVQTSPLSGEKWSDLKKAFLQISSEMELDILCRRRR
;
A
#
# COMPACT_ATOMS: atom_id res chain seq x y z
N MET A 1 -32.73 4.05 4.14
CA MET A 1 -32.17 4.25 2.80
C MET A 1 -30.68 4.00 2.94
N GLU A 2 -30.12 3.03 2.21
CA GLU A 2 -28.71 2.68 2.31
C GLU A 2 -27.84 3.86 1.86
N GLU A 3 -26.86 4.28 2.67
CA GLU A 3 -25.98 5.38 2.29
C GLU A 3 -25.09 4.95 1.12
N THR A 4 -25.07 5.77 0.07
CA THR A 4 -24.18 5.54 -1.07
C THR A 4 -22.74 5.93 -0.72
N LYS A 5 -21.76 5.28 -1.37
CA LYS A 5 -20.34 5.66 -1.30
C LYS A 5 -20.14 7.16 -1.52
N THR A 6 -20.84 7.74 -2.50
CA THR A 6 -20.78 9.17 -2.83
C THR A 6 -21.21 10.04 -1.66
N THR A 7 -22.31 9.69 -0.99
CA THR A 7 -22.79 10.43 0.20
C THR A 7 -21.77 10.40 1.34
N ILE A 8 -21.19 9.23 1.62
CA ILE A 8 -20.16 9.06 2.66
C ILE A 8 -18.91 9.89 2.32
N VAL A 9 -18.43 9.81 1.08
CA VAL A 9 -17.26 10.60 0.61
C VAL A 9 -17.52 12.09 0.76
N ASN A 10 -18.71 12.58 0.39
CA ASN A 10 -19.06 14.00 0.55
C ASN A 10 -19.03 14.45 2.01
N ARG A 11 -19.55 13.63 2.95
CA ARG A 11 -19.47 13.90 4.39
C ARG A 11 -18.00 13.98 4.86
N LEU A 12 -17.16 13.04 4.44
CA LEU A 12 -15.73 13.00 4.80
C LEU A 12 -14.95 14.20 4.23
N LEU A 13 -15.20 14.56 2.97
CA LEU A 13 -14.55 15.72 2.34
C LEU A 13 -15.00 17.04 2.98
N ALA A 14 -16.27 17.17 3.39
CA ALA A 14 -16.76 18.31 4.13
C ALA A 14 -16.09 18.44 5.51
N LEU A 15 -15.83 17.33 6.19
CA LEU A 15 -15.08 17.32 7.45
C LEU A 15 -13.63 17.80 7.28
N LYS A 16 -12.93 17.31 6.25
CA LYS A 16 -11.57 17.78 5.93
C LYS A 16 -11.55 19.25 5.51
N LEU A 17 -12.58 19.73 4.81
CA LEU A 17 -12.68 21.15 4.47
C LEU A 17 -12.86 21.99 5.73
N LYS A 18 -13.76 21.56 6.64
CA LYS A 18 -14.02 22.24 7.91
C LYS A 18 -12.82 22.26 8.86
N SER A 19 -11.95 21.24 8.81
CA SER A 19 -10.75 21.21 9.65
C SER A 19 -9.69 22.23 9.23
N GLY A 20 -9.73 22.75 8.00
CA GLY A 20 -8.73 23.66 7.46
C GLY A 20 -7.37 23.02 7.14
N LYS A 21 -7.16 21.74 7.49
CA LYS A 21 -5.89 21.02 7.29
C LYS A 21 -5.73 20.56 5.85
N THR A 22 -4.50 20.59 5.37
CA THR A 22 -4.05 19.96 4.12
C THR A 22 -3.94 18.44 4.28
N TYR A 23 -3.83 17.71 3.17
CA TYR A 23 -3.57 16.27 3.22
C TYR A 23 -2.19 15.93 3.77
N SER A 24 -1.20 16.82 3.59
CA SER A 24 0.15 16.64 4.15
C SER A 24 0.15 16.77 5.67
N GLU A 25 -0.55 17.75 6.24
CA GLU A 25 -0.69 17.87 7.71
C GLU A 25 -1.41 16.66 8.31
N ILE A 26 -2.48 16.18 7.68
CA ILE A 26 -3.18 14.95 8.13
C ILE A 26 -2.24 13.73 8.03
N ALA A 27 -1.44 13.65 6.97
CA ALA A 27 -0.44 12.59 6.80
C ALA A 27 0.62 12.60 7.90
N GLU A 28 1.16 13.77 8.24
CA GLU A 28 2.14 13.95 9.32
C GLU A 28 1.57 13.49 10.67
N GLU A 29 0.35 13.90 11.01
CA GLU A 29 -0.31 13.52 12.27
C GLU A 29 -0.64 12.02 12.36
N THR A 30 -0.90 11.38 11.22
CA THR A 30 -1.29 9.97 11.16
C THR A 30 -0.13 9.01 10.92
N GLY A 31 0.98 9.49 10.36
CA GLY A 31 2.08 8.66 9.86
C GLY A 31 1.75 7.94 8.54
N LEU A 32 0.79 8.45 7.77
CA LEU A 32 0.40 7.93 6.45
C LEU A 32 1.03 8.80 5.34
N THR A 33 1.03 8.33 4.09
CA THR A 33 1.31 9.23 2.97
C THR A 33 0.13 10.17 2.72
N ASN A 34 0.39 11.35 2.16
CA ASN A 34 -0.65 12.33 1.87
C ASN A 34 -1.70 11.81 0.87
N VAL A 35 -1.28 11.02 -0.12
CA VAL A 35 -2.20 10.36 -1.06
C VAL A 35 -3.02 9.30 -0.34
N TYR A 36 -2.44 8.49 0.55
CA TYR A 36 -3.20 7.48 1.30
C TYR A 36 -4.25 8.14 2.22
N ALA A 37 -3.89 9.23 2.90
CA ALA A 37 -4.84 10.04 3.67
C ALA A 37 -6.01 10.54 2.79
N ALA A 38 -5.73 11.01 1.57
CA ALA A 38 -6.77 11.39 0.61
C ALA A 38 -7.62 10.19 0.14
N GLN A 39 -7.01 9.03 -0.10
CA GLN A 39 -7.71 7.80 -0.50
C GLN A 39 -8.65 7.28 0.59
N LEU A 40 -8.30 7.46 1.88
CA LEU A 40 -9.19 7.15 3.00
C LEU A 40 -10.47 7.99 2.94
N LEU A 41 -10.35 9.32 2.78
CA LEU A 41 -11.51 10.21 2.69
C LEU A 41 -12.34 10.00 1.42
N ARG A 42 -11.73 9.48 0.35
CA ARG A 42 -12.40 9.12 -0.91
C ARG A 42 -12.98 7.69 -0.91
N ARG A 43 -12.88 6.95 0.20
CA ARG A 43 -13.27 5.53 0.29
C ARG A 43 -12.67 4.69 -0.84
N GLN A 44 -11.37 4.85 -1.05
CA GLN A 44 -10.57 4.02 -1.96
C GLN A 44 -9.52 3.19 -1.20
N ALA A 45 -9.21 3.58 0.04
CA ALA A 45 -8.41 2.82 0.97
C ALA A 45 -9.23 2.43 2.22
N GLN A 46 -8.79 1.38 2.89
CA GLN A 46 -9.37 0.92 4.16
C GLN A 46 -8.57 1.53 5.31
N LEU A 47 -9.25 2.15 6.27
CA LEU A 47 -8.63 2.58 7.52
C LEU A 47 -8.27 1.36 8.37
N LYS A 48 -7.02 1.26 8.81
CA LYS A 48 -6.58 0.19 9.71
C LYS A 48 -6.80 0.60 11.18
N PRO A 49 -7.11 -0.36 12.08
CA PRO A 49 -7.36 -0.07 13.50
C PRO A 49 -6.24 0.73 14.17
N ASP A 50 -4.98 0.41 13.85
CA ASP A 50 -3.81 1.05 14.47
C ASP A 50 -3.71 2.55 14.16
N THR A 51 -4.22 2.98 13.01
CA THR A 51 -4.19 4.38 12.56
C THR A 51 -5.50 5.13 12.87
N ALA A 52 -6.56 4.42 13.26
CA ALA A 52 -7.88 5.00 13.45
C ALA A 52 -7.91 6.14 14.47
N LYS A 53 -7.29 5.93 15.64
CA LYS A 53 -7.23 6.94 16.71
C LYS A 53 -6.47 8.20 16.29
N LYS A 54 -5.40 8.04 15.49
CA LYS A 54 -4.64 9.17 14.97
C LYS A 54 -5.45 9.98 13.97
N LEU A 55 -6.20 9.31 13.10
CA LEU A 55 -7.06 9.98 12.13
C LEU A 55 -8.21 10.72 12.81
N GLU A 56 -8.82 10.11 13.84
CA GLU A 56 -9.85 10.76 14.67
C GLU A 56 -9.29 12.01 15.37
N ALA A 57 -8.08 11.94 15.93
CA ALA A 57 -7.42 13.11 16.50
C ALA A 57 -7.12 14.20 15.45
N ALA A 58 -6.71 13.79 14.24
CA ALA A 58 -6.43 14.71 13.15
C ALA A 58 -7.70 15.39 12.60
N LEU A 59 -8.83 14.70 12.65
CA LEU A 59 -10.14 15.17 12.17
C LEU A 59 -11.21 14.93 13.26
N PRO A 60 -11.26 15.76 14.31
CA PRO A 60 -12.12 15.54 15.49
C PRO A 60 -13.63 15.58 15.21
N GLY A 61 -14.05 15.94 13.99
CA GLY A 61 -15.44 15.87 13.55
C GLY A 61 -15.87 14.52 12.97
N LEU A 62 -14.97 13.52 12.90
CA LEU A 62 -15.31 12.18 12.44
C LEU A 62 -16.24 11.50 13.44
N SER A 63 -17.46 11.15 13.00
CA SER A 63 -18.36 10.34 13.81
C SER A 63 -17.86 8.90 13.89
N LYS A 64 -18.25 8.20 14.97
CA LYS A 64 -17.97 6.77 15.14
C LYS A 64 -18.49 5.94 13.95
N GLU A 65 -19.67 6.29 13.45
CA GLU A 65 -20.26 5.69 12.24
C GLU A 65 -19.35 5.81 11.02
N LEU A 66 -18.80 7.01 10.75
CA LEU A 66 -17.90 7.22 9.63
C LEU A 66 -16.58 6.46 9.80
N LEU A 67 -16.05 6.40 11.03
CA LEU A 67 -14.85 5.61 11.32
C LEU A 67 -15.07 4.12 11.08
N GLU A 68 -16.18 3.56 11.58
CA GLU A 68 -16.57 2.16 11.35
C GLU A 68 -16.72 1.87 9.86
N GLU A 69 -17.33 2.79 9.12
CA GLU A 69 -17.51 2.67 7.68
C GLU A 69 -16.15 2.72 6.94
N MET A 70 -15.25 3.64 7.30
CA MET A 70 -13.89 3.72 6.76
C MET A 70 -13.03 2.48 7.03
N MET A 71 -13.30 1.76 8.12
CA MET A 71 -12.60 0.51 8.45
C MET A 71 -13.09 -0.70 7.65
N LYS A 72 -14.21 -0.62 6.93
CA LYS A 72 -14.66 -1.68 6.02
C LYS A 72 -13.88 -1.64 4.70
N PRO A 73 -13.51 -2.81 4.13
CA PRO A 73 -12.91 -2.86 2.80
C PRO A 73 -13.78 -2.11 1.78
N PRO A 74 -13.26 -1.08 1.10
CA PRO A 74 -14.06 -0.32 0.15
C PRO A 74 -14.23 -1.08 -1.16
N MET A 75 -15.38 -0.90 -1.81
CA MET A 75 -15.49 -1.16 -3.24
C MET A 75 -14.77 -0.03 -3.99
N ARG A 76 -13.54 -0.31 -4.44
CA ARG A 76 -12.71 0.67 -5.14
C ARG A 76 -13.29 0.97 -6.52
N SER A 77 -13.28 2.24 -6.90
CA SER A 77 -13.83 2.71 -8.18
C SER A 77 -13.32 4.11 -8.48
N TYR A 78 -13.26 4.50 -9.74
CA TYR A 78 -12.94 5.87 -10.15
C TYR A 78 -13.96 6.35 -11.17
N ASP A 79 -14.08 7.67 -11.33
CA ASP A 79 -14.90 8.27 -12.38
C ASP A 79 -14.17 8.09 -13.73
N PRO A 80 -14.76 7.39 -14.73
CA PRO A 80 -14.16 7.26 -16.05
C PRO A 80 -13.91 8.60 -16.75
N ASN A 81 -14.68 9.64 -16.43
CA ASN A 81 -14.51 10.98 -16.99
C ASN A 81 -13.37 11.77 -16.34
N LEU A 82 -12.73 11.23 -15.30
CA LEU A 82 -11.62 11.90 -14.61
C LEU A 82 -10.47 12.25 -15.56
N ILE A 83 -10.29 11.50 -16.65
CA ILE A 83 -9.28 11.76 -17.67
C ILE A 83 -9.50 13.07 -18.43
N GLN A 84 -10.70 13.67 -18.36
CA GLN A 84 -10.99 14.97 -18.95
C GLN A 84 -10.39 16.13 -18.13
N ASP A 85 -10.05 15.90 -16.85
CA ASP A 85 -9.35 16.89 -16.04
C ASP A 85 -7.90 17.05 -16.53
N PRO A 86 -7.43 18.28 -16.82
CA PRO A 86 -6.09 18.49 -17.36
C PRO A 86 -4.95 17.97 -16.48
N ALA A 87 -5.07 18.03 -15.15
CA ALA A 87 -4.02 17.56 -14.26
C ALA A 87 -3.90 16.02 -14.30
N ILE A 88 -5.04 15.33 -14.35
CA ILE A 88 -5.07 13.87 -14.47
C ILE A 88 -4.67 13.41 -15.88
N TYR A 89 -5.11 14.13 -16.91
CA TYR A 89 -4.71 13.87 -18.30
C TYR A 89 -3.18 13.91 -18.47
N ARG A 90 -2.51 14.94 -17.93
CA ARG A 90 -1.04 15.05 -18.02
C ARG A 90 -0.31 13.94 -17.28
N LEU A 91 -0.85 13.48 -16.15
CA LEU A 91 -0.28 12.33 -15.45
C LEU A 91 -0.40 11.05 -16.30
N ASN A 92 -1.56 10.82 -16.91
CA ASN A 92 -1.76 9.68 -17.81
C ASN A 92 -0.84 9.77 -19.04
N GLU A 93 -0.77 10.94 -19.68
CA GLU A 93 0.11 11.20 -20.82
C GLU A 93 1.58 10.92 -20.48
N ALA A 94 2.07 11.38 -19.32
CA ALA A 94 3.42 11.10 -18.87
C ALA A 94 3.67 9.59 -18.71
N VAL A 95 2.77 8.87 -18.04
CA VAL A 95 2.89 7.41 -17.88
C VAL A 95 2.89 6.69 -19.21
N MET A 96 2.02 7.09 -20.16
CA MET A 96 1.96 6.48 -21.48
C MET A 96 3.19 6.79 -22.33
N HIS A 97 3.73 8.01 -22.25
CA HIS A 97 4.90 8.42 -23.03
C HIS A 97 6.19 7.76 -22.53
N PHE A 98 6.37 7.63 -21.21
CA PHE A 98 7.55 7.00 -20.62
C PHE A 98 7.39 5.49 -20.40
N GLY A 99 6.22 4.92 -20.69
CA GLY A 99 5.87 3.56 -20.29
C GLY A 99 6.80 2.47 -20.83
N GLU A 100 7.18 2.57 -22.10
CA GLU A 100 8.12 1.61 -22.72
C GLU A 100 9.50 1.69 -22.08
N SER A 101 10.05 2.90 -21.91
CA SER A 101 11.36 3.09 -21.27
C SER A 101 11.36 2.65 -19.80
N ILE A 102 10.30 2.95 -19.04
CA ILE A 102 10.17 2.49 -17.65
C ILE A 102 10.13 0.96 -17.59
N LYS A 103 9.37 0.32 -18.49
CA LYS A 103 9.30 -1.14 -18.58
C LYS A 103 10.67 -1.76 -18.88
N GLU A 104 11.41 -1.19 -19.83
CA GLU A 104 12.76 -1.65 -20.17
C GLU A 104 13.71 -1.55 -18.97
N ILE A 105 13.75 -0.40 -18.29
CA ILE A 105 14.59 -0.21 -17.10
C ILE A 105 14.22 -1.18 -15.98
N ILE A 106 12.92 -1.40 -15.73
CA ILE A 106 12.49 -2.41 -14.74
C ILE A 106 13.02 -3.80 -15.11
N ASN A 107 12.97 -4.15 -16.39
CA ASN A 107 13.46 -5.45 -16.84
C ASN A 107 14.99 -5.57 -16.76
N GLU A 108 15.73 -4.49 -17.04
CA GLU A 108 17.20 -4.44 -16.90
C GLU A 108 17.62 -4.61 -15.44
N ASP A 109 16.97 -3.89 -14.53
CA ASP A 109 17.37 -3.82 -13.12
C ASP A 109 16.82 -4.99 -12.27
N PHE A 110 15.63 -5.50 -12.59
CA PHE A 110 14.91 -6.49 -11.76
C PHE A 110 14.57 -7.80 -12.49
N GLY A 111 14.58 -7.81 -13.82
CA GLY A 111 14.16 -8.94 -14.65
C GLY A 111 12.68 -8.92 -15.05
N ASP A 112 12.18 -10.05 -15.54
CA ASP A 112 10.78 -10.16 -15.99
C ASP A 112 9.78 -10.13 -14.81
N GLY A 113 9.05 -9.02 -14.69
CA GLY A 113 8.07 -8.81 -13.64
C GLY A 113 7.31 -7.49 -13.77
N ILE A 114 6.68 -7.07 -12.67
CA ILE A 114 5.93 -5.80 -12.58
C ILE A 114 6.17 -5.09 -11.25
N MET A 115 5.95 -3.77 -11.24
CA MET A 115 5.75 -2.99 -10.02
C MET A 115 4.30 -3.14 -9.55
N SER A 116 4.09 -3.62 -8.31
CA SER A 116 2.76 -3.80 -7.73
C SER A 116 2.04 -2.46 -7.51
N ALA A 117 0.73 -2.44 -7.75
CA ALA A 117 -0.17 -1.33 -7.36
C ALA A 117 -0.99 -1.64 -6.09
N ILE A 118 -0.64 -2.72 -5.36
CA ILE A 118 -1.31 -3.15 -4.11
C ILE A 118 -0.39 -2.96 -2.92
N ASP A 119 0.80 -3.56 -2.97
CA ASP A 119 1.90 -3.27 -2.05
C ASP A 119 2.65 -2.05 -2.61
N PHE A 120 2.03 -0.88 -2.37
CA PHE A 120 2.31 0.35 -3.10
C PHE A 120 2.11 1.58 -2.22
N TYR A 121 3.09 2.48 -2.24
CA TYR A 121 3.06 3.78 -1.62
C TYR A 121 3.05 4.87 -2.69
N CYS A 122 2.32 5.94 -2.40
CA CYS A 122 2.20 7.10 -3.27
C CYS A 122 2.26 8.37 -2.44
N SER A 123 3.09 9.33 -2.85
CA SER A 123 3.16 10.67 -2.25
C SER A 123 3.23 11.75 -3.33
N VAL A 124 2.75 12.94 -2.98
CA VAL A 124 2.87 14.14 -3.82
C VAL A 124 3.56 15.24 -3.02
N ASP A 125 4.70 15.71 -3.49
CA ASP A 125 5.52 16.68 -2.80
C ASP A 125 5.75 17.92 -3.66
N LYS A 126 5.84 19.07 -3.00
CA LYS A 126 6.17 20.35 -3.64
C LYS A 126 7.65 20.62 -3.43
N VAL A 127 8.41 20.78 -4.51
CA VAL A 127 9.84 21.10 -4.47
C VAL A 127 10.14 22.34 -5.32
N LYS A 128 11.31 22.94 -5.11
CA LYS A 128 11.83 24.00 -5.97
C LYS A 128 12.78 23.40 -7.01
N GLY A 129 12.52 23.69 -8.29
CA GLY A 129 13.43 23.37 -9.38
C GLY A 129 14.70 24.22 -9.32
N ILE A 130 15.71 23.81 -10.09
CA ILE A 130 16.97 24.57 -10.25
C ILE A 130 16.69 25.98 -10.82
N ASP A 131 15.63 26.13 -11.59
CA ASP A 131 15.13 27.40 -12.12
C ASP A 131 14.31 28.24 -11.11
N GLY A 132 14.22 27.79 -9.85
CA GLY A 132 13.48 28.45 -8.77
C GLY A 132 11.96 28.27 -8.83
N LYS A 133 11.44 27.58 -9.85
CA LYS A 133 10.00 27.36 -10.03
C LYS A 133 9.50 26.20 -9.17
N ASP A 134 8.21 26.25 -8.83
CA ASP A 134 7.55 25.14 -8.15
C ASP A 134 7.48 23.93 -9.07
N ARG A 135 7.82 22.76 -8.54
CA ARG A 135 7.69 21.47 -9.19
C ARG A 135 6.88 20.54 -8.31
N VAL A 136 6.11 19.67 -8.95
CA VAL A 136 5.39 18.58 -8.29
C VAL A 136 6.21 17.32 -8.46
N VAL A 137 6.58 16.69 -7.35
CA VAL A 137 7.20 15.38 -7.32
C VAL A 137 6.11 14.37 -6.99
N LEU A 138 5.93 13.39 -7.86
CA LEU A 138 5.05 12.26 -7.64
C LEU A 138 5.93 11.03 -7.46
N THR A 139 5.83 10.39 -6.31
CA THR A 139 6.62 9.20 -5.99
C THR A 139 5.70 7.99 -6.02
N PHE A 140 6.07 7.00 -6.84
CA PHE A 140 5.45 5.68 -6.89
C PHE A 140 6.47 4.65 -6.40
N ASP A 141 6.19 4.05 -5.24
CA ASP A 141 7.04 3.05 -4.62
C ASP A 141 6.23 1.77 -4.48
N GLY A 142 6.45 0.84 -5.41
CA GLY A 142 5.73 -0.43 -5.48
C GLY A 142 6.66 -1.62 -5.37
N LYS A 143 6.21 -2.64 -4.66
CA LYS A 143 6.93 -3.91 -4.56
C LYS A 143 7.08 -4.57 -5.94
N TYR A 144 8.30 -4.99 -6.28
CA TYR A 144 8.57 -5.79 -7.46
C TYR A 144 8.00 -7.22 -7.31
N LEU A 145 7.32 -7.70 -8.35
CA LEU A 145 6.75 -9.04 -8.43
C LEU A 145 7.26 -9.74 -9.71
N PRO A 146 8.15 -10.74 -9.59
CA PRO A 146 8.66 -11.47 -10.75
C PRO A 146 7.61 -12.40 -11.35
N HIS A 147 7.64 -12.59 -12.67
CA HIS A 147 6.88 -13.64 -13.32
C HIS A 147 7.41 -15.01 -12.89
N THR A 148 6.49 -15.89 -12.50
CA THR A 148 6.83 -17.26 -12.12
C THR A 148 6.58 -18.20 -13.30
N GLU A 149 7.57 -19.01 -13.63
CA GLU A 149 7.41 -20.10 -14.58
C GLU A 149 6.33 -21.07 -14.08
N GLN A 150 5.27 -21.24 -14.86
CA GLN A 150 4.13 -22.07 -14.48
C GLN A 150 4.46 -23.54 -14.70
N ARG A 151 4.89 -24.22 -13.64
CA ARG A 151 5.12 -25.66 -13.65
C ARG A 151 3.88 -26.40 -13.16
N ASP A 152 3.49 -27.49 -13.83
CA ASP A 152 2.42 -28.34 -13.31
C ASP A 152 2.94 -29.09 -12.07
N LEU A 153 2.57 -28.59 -10.90
CA LEU A 153 2.96 -29.16 -9.61
C LEU A 153 2.45 -30.60 -9.42
N ARG A 154 1.43 -31.04 -10.18
CA ARG A 154 0.92 -32.42 -10.17
C ARG A 154 1.80 -33.38 -10.97
N SER A 155 2.62 -32.85 -11.88
CA SER A 155 3.56 -33.63 -12.71
C SER A 155 4.92 -33.84 -12.03
N ILE A 156 5.19 -33.12 -10.93
CA ILE A 156 6.39 -33.31 -10.12
C ILE A 156 6.26 -34.64 -9.37
N LYS A 157 6.86 -35.68 -9.94
CA LYS A 157 7.16 -36.90 -9.18
C LYS A 157 8.18 -36.52 -8.12
N ILE A 158 7.73 -36.41 -6.86
CA ILE A 158 8.67 -36.34 -5.73
C ILE A 158 9.36 -37.70 -5.71
N ASP A 159 10.59 -37.75 -6.19
CA ASP A 159 11.40 -38.95 -6.11
C ASP A 159 11.91 -39.07 -4.67
N VAL A 160 11.11 -39.74 -3.82
CA VAL A 160 11.38 -39.92 -2.39
C VAL A 160 12.70 -40.68 -2.15
N GLN A 161 13.30 -41.27 -3.19
CA GLN A 161 14.50 -42.11 -3.07
C GLN A 161 15.84 -41.37 -3.07
N THR A 162 15.89 -40.04 -3.27
CA THR A 162 17.17 -39.28 -3.20
C THR A 162 17.19 -38.15 -2.17
N SER A 163 16.39 -38.27 -1.10
CA SER A 163 16.63 -37.46 0.10
C SER A 163 17.88 -37.98 0.83
N PRO A 164 18.94 -37.16 1.05
CA PRO A 164 20.12 -37.57 1.83
C PRO A 164 19.85 -37.60 3.34
N LEU A 165 18.59 -37.51 3.77
CA LEU A 165 18.20 -37.44 5.17
C LEU A 165 17.51 -38.72 5.58
N SER A 166 18.32 -39.75 5.84
CA SER A 166 17.94 -40.89 6.67
C SER A 166 17.48 -40.41 8.05
N GLY A 167 16.58 -41.20 8.66
CA GLY A 167 15.64 -40.82 9.73
C GLY A 167 16.17 -40.27 11.05
N GLU A 168 17.47 -39.99 11.21
CA GLU A 168 18.01 -39.40 12.43
C GLU A 168 17.99 -37.86 12.44
N LYS A 169 18.02 -37.19 11.26
CA LYS A 169 18.05 -35.72 11.19
C LYS A 169 16.69 -35.01 11.30
N TRP A 170 15.59 -35.75 11.23
CA TRP A 170 14.24 -35.16 11.37
C TRP A 170 13.94 -34.71 12.80
N SER A 171 14.49 -35.40 13.80
CA SER A 171 14.43 -34.96 15.20
C SER A 171 15.24 -33.69 15.43
N ASP A 172 16.39 -33.54 14.77
CA ASP A 172 17.25 -32.37 14.91
C ASP A 172 16.70 -31.16 14.17
N LEU A 173 16.08 -31.35 13.00
CA LEU A 173 15.37 -30.28 12.30
C LEU A 173 14.11 -29.82 13.06
N LYS A 174 13.38 -30.74 13.71
CA LYS A 174 12.28 -30.36 14.60
C LYS A 174 12.78 -29.59 15.82
N LYS A 175 13.90 -30.00 16.42
CA LYS A 175 14.54 -29.27 17.53
C LYS A 175 15.02 -27.89 17.09
N ALA A 176 15.66 -27.77 15.93
CA ALA A 176 16.10 -26.48 15.37
C ALA A 176 14.91 -25.57 15.05
N PHE A 177 13.81 -26.10 14.51
CA PHE A 177 12.60 -25.34 14.22
C PHE A 177 11.88 -24.87 15.50
N LEU A 178 11.82 -25.73 16.53
CA LEU A 178 11.31 -25.38 17.86
C LEU A 178 12.19 -24.35 18.57
N GLN A 179 13.52 -24.42 18.39
CA GLN A 179 14.47 -23.49 18.98
C GLN A 179 14.40 -22.12 18.31
N ILE A 180 14.32 -22.07 16.98
CA ILE A 180 14.08 -20.83 16.21
C ILE A 180 12.72 -20.22 16.58
N SER A 181 11.68 -21.03 16.76
CA SER A 181 10.37 -20.56 17.24
C SER A 181 10.45 -19.90 18.61
N SER A 182 11.23 -20.46 19.54
CA SER A 182 11.39 -19.91 20.90
C SER A 182 12.25 -18.64 20.94
N GLU A 183 13.29 -18.56 20.10
CA GLU A 183 14.14 -17.37 20.00
C GLU A 183 13.41 -16.20 19.32
N MET A 184 12.53 -16.50 18.36
CA MET A 184 11.70 -15.50 17.70
C MET A 184 10.60 -14.95 18.62
N GLU A 185 10.03 -15.77 19.51
CA GLU A 185 9.12 -15.28 20.57
C GLU A 185 9.85 -14.38 21.59
N LEU A 186 11.11 -14.69 21.94
CA LEU A 186 11.93 -13.87 22.84
C LEU A 186 12.36 -12.53 22.22
N ASP A 187 12.68 -12.49 20.92
CA ASP A 187 13.04 -11.23 20.23
C ASP A 187 11.80 -10.33 20.01
N ILE A 188 10.62 -10.91 19.77
CA ILE A 188 9.34 -10.18 19.74
C ILE A 188 8.98 -9.63 21.14
N LEU A 189 9.26 -10.37 22.22
CA LEU A 189 9.04 -9.90 23.59
C LEU A 189 10.03 -8.80 24.01
N CYS A 190 11.30 -8.87 23.57
CA CYS A 190 12.32 -7.85 23.84
C CYS A 190 12.10 -6.56 23.05
N ARG A 191 11.63 -6.62 21.80
CA ARG A 191 11.29 -5.42 21.01
C ARG A 191 10.03 -4.70 21.47
N ARG A 192 9.16 -5.35 22.25
CA ARG A 192 7.96 -4.74 22.86
C ARG A 192 8.23 -3.97 24.16
N ARG A 193 9.45 -4.02 24.70
CA ARG A 193 9.87 -3.35 25.95
C ARG A 193 10.92 -2.25 25.75
N ARG A 194 11.21 -1.83 24.51
CA ARG A 194 11.96 -0.59 24.22
C ARG A 194 11.05 0.44 23.58
#